data_AF-A0A960AMS4-F1
#
_entry.id   AF-A0A960AMS4-F1
#
_cell.length_a   1.000
_cell.length_b   1.000
_cell.length_c   1.000
_cell.angle_alpha   90.00
_cell.angle_beta   90.00
_cell.angle_gamma   90.00
#
_symmetry.space_group_name_H-M   'P 1'
#
loop_
_entity.id
_entity.type
_entity.pdbx_description
1 polymer ?
#
loop_
_entity_poly.entity_id
_entity_poly.type
_entity_poly.pdbx_seq_one_letter_code
_entity_poly.pdbx_strand_id
1 'polypeptide(L)'
;RSLDEAIGRVDLIDAREAVEHWKAQGLDLTPILAVPDPADGPLRCVTTQDHGLAKALDVELIEICTPALESGEPVRVALPIRNVNRTVGTMLGAEVTRRYGAVGLPPDTIDITLTGSAG
;
A
#
# COMPACT_ATOMS: atom_id res chain seq x y z
N ARG A 1 -12.42 6.69 -24.65
CA ARG A 1 -11.38 7.73 -24.46
C ARG A 1 -11.14 7.92 -22.98
N SER A 2 -10.24 7.12 -22.44
CA SER A 2 -9.76 7.18 -21.05
C SER A 2 -8.24 7.31 -21.01
N LEU A 3 -7.68 7.70 -19.86
CA LEU A 3 -6.23 7.70 -19.67
C LEU A 3 -5.66 6.28 -19.78
N ASP A 4 -6.40 5.28 -19.33
CA ASP A 4 -5.99 3.86 -19.39
C ASP A 4 -5.69 3.39 -20.82
N GLU A 5 -6.47 3.87 -21.80
CA GLU A 5 -6.28 3.58 -23.23
C GLU A 5 -4.98 4.20 -23.81
N ALA A 6 -4.41 5.21 -23.13
CA ALA A 6 -3.22 5.95 -23.58
C ALA A 6 -1.91 5.51 -22.89
N ILE A 7 -1.98 4.81 -21.76
CA ILE A 7 -0.78 4.35 -21.02
C ILE A 7 0.00 3.33 -21.88
N GLY A 8 1.30 3.55 -22.02
CA GLY A 8 2.19 2.67 -22.80
C GLY A 8 2.11 2.83 -24.32
N ARG A 9 1.27 3.75 -24.83
CA ARG A 9 1.08 4.00 -26.27
C ARG A 9 2.06 5.01 -26.82
N VAL A 10 3.34 4.63 -26.87
CA VAL A 10 4.40 5.47 -27.44
C VAL A 10 4.17 5.72 -28.94
N ASP A 11 3.49 4.81 -29.63
CA ASP A 11 3.10 4.95 -31.04
C ASP A 11 2.17 6.14 -31.32
N LEU A 12 1.55 6.71 -30.29
CA LEU A 12 0.72 7.91 -30.39
C LEU A 12 1.50 9.21 -30.14
N ILE A 13 2.80 9.13 -29.83
CA ILE A 13 3.66 10.29 -29.56
C ILE A 13 4.34 10.74 -30.85
N ASP A 14 4.08 11.98 -31.25
CA ASP A 14 4.80 12.64 -32.33
C ASP A 14 5.96 13.49 -31.78
N ALA A 15 7.18 12.95 -31.86
CA ALA A 15 8.38 13.61 -31.35
C ALA A 15 9.12 14.46 -32.41
N ARG A 16 8.62 14.53 -33.65
CA ARG A 16 9.34 15.15 -34.78
C ARG A 16 9.67 16.62 -34.53
N GLU A 17 8.68 17.40 -34.09
CA GLU A 17 8.86 18.84 -33.80
C GLU A 17 9.93 19.07 -32.72
N ALA A 18 9.98 18.21 -31.71
CA ALA A 18 10.97 18.30 -30.63
C ALA A 18 12.39 17.96 -31.10
N VAL A 19 12.55 16.98 -31.99
CA VAL A 19 13.84 16.57 -32.55
C VAL A 19 14.36 17.58 -33.59
N GLU A 20 13.47 18.14 -34.41
CA GLU A 20 13.83 19.09 -35.47
C GLU A 20 14.12 20.51 -34.93
N HIS A 21 13.78 20.79 -33.68
CA HIS A 21 13.99 22.10 -33.07
C HIS A 21 15.48 22.43 -32.92
N TRP A 22 15.90 23.63 -33.35
CA TRP A 22 17.31 24.03 -33.37
C TRP A 22 18.02 23.98 -32.00
N LYS A 23 17.30 24.27 -30.90
CA LYS A 23 17.85 24.13 -29.52
C LYS A 23 17.98 22.69 -29.04
N ALA A 24 17.34 21.74 -29.71
CA ALA A 24 17.36 20.32 -29.38
C ALA A 24 18.36 19.55 -30.26
N GLN A 25 19.15 20.23 -31.09
CA GLN A 25 20.22 19.59 -31.87
C GLN A 25 21.18 18.84 -30.94
N GLY A 26 21.22 17.51 -31.10
CA GLY A 26 22.02 16.59 -30.28
C GLY A 26 21.23 15.80 -29.23
N LEU A 27 19.92 16.02 -29.09
CA LEU A 27 19.06 15.24 -28.21
C LEU A 27 18.58 13.95 -28.90
N ASP A 28 18.87 12.80 -28.31
CA ASP A 28 18.35 11.50 -28.75
C ASP A 28 17.20 11.05 -27.82
N LEU A 29 15.98 11.02 -28.37
CA LEU A 29 14.78 10.57 -27.67
C LEU A 29 14.52 9.07 -27.83
N THR A 30 15.33 8.35 -28.61
CA THR A 30 15.17 6.91 -28.86
C THR A 30 15.08 6.10 -27.56
N PRO A 31 15.90 6.34 -26.52
CA PRO A 31 15.82 5.56 -25.28
C PRO A 31 14.52 5.74 -24.50
N ILE A 32 13.89 6.92 -24.56
CA ILE A 32 12.64 7.21 -23.82
C ILE A 32 11.39 6.82 -24.61
N LEU A 33 11.50 6.76 -25.95
CA LEU A 33 10.45 6.31 -26.85
C LEU A 33 10.57 4.82 -27.23
N ALA A 34 11.46 4.08 -26.56
CA ALA A 34 11.58 2.64 -26.76
C ALA A 34 10.30 1.94 -26.25
N VAL A 35 9.68 1.13 -27.11
CA VAL A 35 8.54 0.28 -26.73
C VAL A 35 9.09 -1.08 -26.28
N PRO A 36 8.81 -1.52 -25.03
CA PRO A 36 9.15 -2.85 -24.56
C PRO A 36 8.50 -3.93 -25.42
N ASP A 37 9.13 -5.10 -25.54
CA ASP A 37 8.53 -6.23 -26.25
C ASP A 37 7.26 -6.68 -25.49
N PRO A 38 6.10 -6.82 -26.15
CA PRO A 38 4.90 -7.38 -25.52
C PRO A 38 5.11 -8.76 -24.87
N ALA A 39 6.15 -9.50 -25.28
CA ALA A 39 6.56 -10.75 -24.63
C ALA A 39 7.09 -10.55 -23.19
N ASP A 40 7.62 -9.36 -22.86
CA ASP A 40 8.14 -9.04 -21.52
C ASP A 40 7.03 -8.71 -20.52
N GLY A 41 5.80 -8.51 -21.01
CA GLY A 41 4.63 -8.28 -20.18
C GLY A 41 3.72 -7.16 -20.69
N PRO A 42 2.68 -6.83 -19.91
CA PRO A 42 1.72 -5.80 -20.30
C PRO A 42 2.34 -4.40 -20.26
N LEU A 43 2.06 -3.58 -21.28
CA LEU A 43 2.53 -2.19 -21.37
C LEU A 43 1.88 -1.22 -20.37
N ARG A 44 0.89 -1.71 -19.60
CA ARG A 44 0.20 -0.96 -18.56
C ARG A 44 -0.05 -1.85 -17.35
N CYS A 45 -0.40 -1.23 -16.22
CA CYS A 45 -0.77 -1.94 -15.02
C CYS A 45 -2.10 -2.69 -15.25
N VAL A 46 -2.05 -4.02 -15.30
CA VAL A 46 -3.23 -4.89 -15.46
C VAL A 46 -3.45 -5.80 -14.25
N THR A 47 -2.61 -5.67 -13.22
CA THR A 47 -2.66 -6.50 -12.02
C THR A 47 -2.71 -5.62 -10.78
N THR A 48 -3.33 -6.17 -9.74
CA THR A 48 -3.34 -5.56 -8.41
C THR A 48 -2.31 -6.24 -7.52
N GLN A 49 -1.85 -5.53 -6.49
CA GLN A 49 -0.97 -6.11 -5.48
C GLN A 49 -1.82 -6.76 -4.38
N ASP A 50 -1.54 -8.03 -4.07
CA ASP A 50 -2.02 -8.67 -2.84
C ASP A 50 -0.94 -8.53 -1.77
N HIS A 51 -1.20 -7.68 -0.78
CA HIS A 51 -0.29 -7.44 0.34
C HIS A 51 -0.45 -8.47 1.47
N GLY A 52 -1.36 -9.44 1.33
CA GLY A 52 -1.57 -10.49 2.32
C GLY A 52 -2.05 -9.98 3.68
N LEU A 53 -2.64 -8.78 3.75
CA LEU A 53 -3.08 -8.15 5.00
C LEU A 53 -4.10 -9.02 5.76
N ALA A 54 -4.88 -9.83 5.04
CA ALA A 54 -5.80 -10.79 5.65
C ALA A 54 -5.12 -11.86 6.53
N LYS A 55 -3.79 -12.03 6.41
CA LYS A 55 -2.98 -12.96 7.22
C LYS A 55 -2.22 -12.25 8.35
N ALA A 56 -2.35 -10.93 8.48
CA ALA A 56 -1.70 -10.19 9.53
C ALA A 56 -2.30 -10.55 10.90
N LEU A 57 -1.46 -10.59 11.93
CA LEU A 57 -1.90 -10.83 13.31
C LEU A 57 -2.95 -9.80 13.76
N ASP A 58 -2.89 -8.58 13.21
CA ASP A 58 -3.86 -7.53 13.49
C ASP A 58 -5.30 -7.89 13.13
N VAL A 59 -5.55 -8.81 12.19
CA VAL A 59 -6.92 -9.25 11.91
C VAL A 59 -7.54 -9.87 13.16
N GLU A 60 -6.79 -10.75 13.83
CA GLU A 60 -7.19 -11.35 15.11
C GLU A 60 -7.26 -10.30 16.22
N LEU A 61 -6.29 -9.38 16.29
CA LEU A 61 -6.30 -8.33 17.32
C LEU A 61 -7.51 -7.39 17.20
N ILE A 62 -7.92 -7.04 15.98
CA ILE A 62 -9.10 -6.20 15.72
C ILE A 62 -10.36 -6.91 16.17
N GLU A 63 -10.50 -8.20 15.85
CA GLU A 63 -11.64 -9.01 16.29
C GLU A 63 -11.72 -9.06 17.83
N ILE A 64 -10.61 -9.36 18.50
CA ILE A 64 -10.54 -9.41 19.97
C ILE A 64 -10.83 -8.04 20.59
N CYS A 65 -10.35 -6.96 19.98
CA CYS A 65 -10.52 -5.60 20.49
C CYS A 65 -11.85 -4.95 20.07
N THR A 66 -12.78 -5.68 19.45
CA THR A 66 -14.09 -5.14 19.06
C THR A 66 -14.81 -4.40 20.20
N PRO A 67 -14.86 -4.91 21.46
CA PRO A 67 -15.47 -4.16 22.57
C PRO A 67 -14.81 -2.80 22.83
N ALA A 68 -13.48 -2.74 22.79
CA ALA A 68 -12.75 -1.47 22.92
C ALA A 68 -13.01 -0.53 21.75
N LEU A 69 -13.10 -1.07 20.53
CA LEU A 69 -13.33 -0.29 19.32
C LEU A 69 -14.75 0.26 19.23
N GLU A 70 -15.76 -0.47 19.68
CA GLU A 70 -17.17 -0.11 19.56
C GLU A 70 -17.72 0.67 20.76
N SER A 71 -17.39 0.26 21.98
CA SER A 71 -17.94 0.84 23.21
C SER A 71 -16.89 1.47 24.14
N GLY A 72 -15.60 1.41 23.78
CA GLY A 72 -14.51 1.93 24.61
C GLY A 72 -14.23 1.07 25.85
N GLU A 73 -14.73 -0.16 25.88
CA GLU A 73 -14.53 -1.09 26.99
C GLU A 73 -13.06 -1.52 27.12
N PRO A 74 -12.48 -1.56 28.33
CA PRO A 74 -11.12 -2.04 28.51
C PRO A 74 -10.96 -3.51 28.10
N VAL A 75 -10.02 -3.77 27.20
CA VAL A 75 -9.64 -5.10 26.72
C VAL A 75 -8.21 -5.41 27.13
N ARG A 76 -8.00 -6.59 27.70
CA ARG A 76 -6.69 -7.15 28.05
C ARG A 76 -6.54 -8.51 27.40
N VAL A 77 -5.48 -8.71 26.64
CA VAL A 77 -5.23 -9.97 25.93
C VAL A 77 -3.75 -10.35 25.98
N ALA A 78 -3.47 -11.65 26.06
CA ALA A 78 -2.13 -12.19 25.97
C ALA A 78 -2.04 -13.22 24.82
N LEU A 79 -1.09 -13.03 23.89
CA LEU A 79 -0.95 -13.85 22.69
C LEU A 79 0.53 -14.14 22.38
N PRO A 80 0.84 -15.27 21.73
CA PRO A 80 2.18 -15.52 21.23
C PRO A 80 2.51 -14.63 20.00
N ILE A 81 3.78 -14.27 19.81
CA ILE A 81 4.26 -13.57 18.61
C ILE A 81 5.50 -14.25 18.01
N ARG A 82 5.62 -14.20 16.68
CA ARG A 82 6.76 -14.74 15.91
C ARG A 82 7.33 -13.64 15.01
N ASN A 83 8.61 -13.78 14.63
CA ASN A 83 9.32 -12.80 13.79
C ASN A 83 8.73 -12.59 12.38
N VAL A 84 7.81 -13.46 11.96
CA VAL A 84 7.04 -13.30 10.72
C VAL A 84 5.85 -12.35 10.89
N ASN A 85 5.39 -12.13 12.13
CA ASN A 85 4.36 -11.16 12.46
C ASN A 85 4.99 -9.77 12.49
N ARG A 86 4.97 -9.10 11.34
CA ARG A 86 5.50 -7.75 11.17
C ARG A 86 4.40 -6.71 11.36
N THR A 87 4.80 -5.51 11.79
CA THR A 87 3.91 -4.34 11.92
C THR A 87 2.70 -4.55 12.84
N VAL A 88 2.84 -5.44 13.84
CA VAL A 88 1.76 -5.79 14.76
C VAL A 88 1.22 -4.55 15.48
N GLY A 89 -0.09 -4.38 15.47
CA GLY A 89 -0.81 -3.25 16.05
C GLY A 89 -1.03 -2.08 15.11
N THR A 90 -0.46 -2.08 13.89
CA THR A 90 -0.60 -0.95 12.95
C THR A 90 -2.01 -0.85 12.39
N MET A 91 -2.64 -1.97 12.00
CA MET A 91 -4.00 -1.95 11.50
C MET A 91 -4.98 -1.70 12.65
N LEU A 92 -4.75 -2.27 13.84
CA LEU A 92 -5.53 -1.96 15.03
C LEU A 92 -5.45 -0.48 15.40
N GLY A 93 -4.26 0.12 15.37
CA GLY A 93 -4.06 1.55 15.60
C GLY A 93 -4.76 2.42 14.54
N ALA A 94 -4.80 1.96 13.28
CA ALA A 94 -5.58 2.62 12.23
C ALA A 94 -7.09 2.54 12.51
N GLU A 95 -7.59 1.42 13.01
CA GLU A 95 -9.00 1.27 13.41
C GLU A 95 -9.36 2.20 14.60
N VAL A 96 -8.47 2.36 15.58
CA VAL A 96 -8.63 3.33 16.66
C VAL A 96 -8.66 4.76 16.10
N THR A 97 -7.69 5.10 15.25
CA THR A 97 -7.58 6.45 14.68
C THR A 97 -8.78 6.79 13.79
N ARG A 98 -9.30 5.83 13.01
CA ARG A 98 -10.49 6.03 12.16
C ARG A 98 -11.75 6.33 12.98
N ARG A 99 -11.91 5.72 14.16
CA ARG A 99 -13.09 5.89 15.01
C ARG A 99 -12.99 7.10 15.95
N TYR A 100 -11.82 7.30 16.56
CA TYR A 100 -11.63 8.25 17.66
C TYR A 100 -10.75 9.46 17.27
N GLY A 101 -10.23 9.49 16.05
CA GLY A 101 -9.37 10.57 15.57
C GLY A 101 -8.10 10.73 16.41
N ALA A 102 -7.58 11.96 16.45
CA ALA A 102 -6.36 12.28 17.18
C ALA A 102 -6.49 12.18 18.71
N VAL A 103 -7.71 12.23 19.25
CA VAL A 103 -7.95 12.10 20.70
C VAL A 103 -7.73 10.64 21.14
N GLY A 104 -8.13 9.68 20.31
CA GLY A 104 -7.96 8.27 20.59
C GLY A 104 -8.89 7.75 21.69
N LEU A 105 -8.63 6.52 22.12
CA LEU A 105 -9.25 5.92 23.29
C LEU A 105 -8.58 6.43 24.59
N PRO A 106 -9.28 6.36 25.73
CA PRO A 106 -8.63 6.55 27.02
C PRO A 106 -7.36 5.68 27.16
N PRO A 107 -6.35 6.13 27.91
CA PRO A 107 -5.18 5.32 28.22
C PRO A 107 -5.59 3.97 28.80
N ASP A 108 -4.84 2.93 28.43
CA ASP A 108 -5.01 1.57 28.95
C ASP A 108 -6.36 0.90 28.60
N THR A 109 -7.14 1.44 27.65
CA THR A 109 -8.34 0.77 27.11
C THR A 109 -8.00 -0.48 26.32
N ILE A 110 -6.87 -0.53 25.62
CA ILE A 110 -6.38 -1.75 24.96
C ILE A 110 -4.98 -2.03 25.47
N ASP A 111 -4.78 -3.19 26.10
CA ASP A 111 -3.45 -3.68 26.46
C ASP A 111 -3.29 -5.13 26.01
N ILE A 112 -2.22 -5.33 25.25
CA ILE A 112 -1.89 -6.55 24.54
C ILE A 112 -0.49 -6.98 25.01
N THR A 113 -0.44 -8.08 25.76
CA THR A 113 0.81 -8.71 26.15
C THR A 113 1.23 -9.74 25.10
N LEU A 114 2.37 -9.53 24.46
CA LEU A 114 2.90 -10.44 23.44
C LEU A 114 4.09 -11.23 23.97
N THR A 115 4.08 -12.56 23.80
CA THR A 115 5.17 -13.44 24.23
C THR A 115 5.84 -14.11 23.04
N GLY A 116 7.14 -13.87 22.84
CA GLY A 116 7.92 -14.45 21.74
C GLY A 116 8.91 -13.46 21.12
N SER A 117 9.01 -13.47 19.79
CA SER A 117 9.91 -12.56 19.04
C SER A 117 9.10 -11.69 18.07
N ALA A 118 9.13 -10.37 18.25
CA ALA A 118 8.54 -9.43 17.30
C ALA A 118 9.41 -9.30 16.03
N GLY A 119 8.76 -9.11 14.88
CA GLY A 119 9.39 -9.02 13.55
C GLY A 119 9.28 -7.65 12.91
#